data_AF-A0A0T5ZAS1-F1
#
_entry.id   AF-A0A0T5ZAS1-F1
#
_cell.length_a   1.000
_cell.length_b   1.000
_cell.length_c   1.000
_cell.angle_alpha   90.00
_cell.angle_beta   90.00
_cell.angle_gamma   90.00
#
_symmetry.space_group_name_H-M   'P 1'
#
loop_
_entity.id
_entity.type
_entity.pdbx_description
1 polymer ?
#
loop_
_entity_poly.entity_id
_entity_poly.type
_entity_poly.pdbx_seq_one_letter_code
_entity_poly.pdbx_strand_id
1 'polypeptide(L)'
;MSDNRIRIATRKSPLAMWQAEHVAAELKRAHPGLEVELLGMSTQGDKILDTPLAKIGGKGLFVKELEQAMLEGRADIAVHSMKDVPAELPEGLHLSVIMQREDPRDAFVSNQYSSFESLPEGARVGTSSLRRQCQLAEARPDLQIKPLRGNVNTRLRKLDEGEYNA
;
A
#
# COMPACT_ATOMS: atom_id res chain seq x y z
N MET A 1 20.10 -3.29 31.20
CA MET A 1 18.83 -2.53 31.20
C MET A 1 18.19 -2.82 29.87
N SER A 2 17.04 -3.48 29.83
CA SER A 2 16.31 -3.72 28.59
C SER A 2 15.95 -2.37 27.98
N ASP A 3 16.43 -2.11 26.76
CA ASP A 3 16.13 -0.89 26.03
C ASP A 3 14.61 -0.79 25.88
N ASN A 4 13.98 0.20 26.51
CA ASN A 4 12.52 0.32 26.58
C ASN A 4 11.97 1.03 25.33
N ARG A 5 12.48 0.60 24.16
CA ARG A 5 12.26 1.24 22.87
C ARG A 5 12.01 0.20 21.80
N ILE A 6 11.04 0.48 20.93
CA ILE A 6 10.79 -0.27 19.69
C ILE A 6 10.89 0.68 18.49
N ARG A 7 11.63 0.25 17.47
CA ARG A 7 11.83 0.95 16.21
C ARG A 7 11.01 0.29 15.12
N ILE A 8 10.08 1.05 14.55
CA ILE A 8 9.14 0.58 13.53
C ILE A 8 9.63 1.05 12.16
N ALA A 9 10.03 0.12 11.31
CA ALA A 9 10.29 0.40 9.90
C ALA A 9 8.96 0.58 9.15
N THR A 10 8.83 1.66 8.38
CA THR A 10 7.67 1.93 7.53
C THR A 10 8.06 2.68 6.25
N ARG A 11 7.21 2.64 5.23
CA ARG A 11 7.38 3.48 4.04
C ARG A 11 7.01 4.94 4.34
N LYS A 12 7.64 5.88 3.64
CA LYS A 12 7.37 7.33 3.78
C LYS A 12 6.03 7.81 3.19
N SER A 13 5.27 6.95 2.50
CA SER A 13 3.98 7.37 1.94
C SER A 13 2.98 7.71 3.06
N PRO A 14 2.08 8.70 2.88
CA PRO A 14 1.17 9.13 3.94
C PRO A 14 0.37 7.99 4.58
N LEU A 15 -0.15 7.06 3.78
CA LEU A 15 -0.90 5.91 4.30
C LEU A 15 -0.02 4.96 5.12
N ALA A 16 1.22 4.72 4.71
CA ALA A 16 2.14 3.84 5.44
C ALA A 16 2.61 4.48 6.77
N MET A 17 2.81 5.80 6.79
CA MET A 17 3.08 6.53 8.03
C MET A 17 1.88 6.44 8.99
N TRP A 18 0.67 6.66 8.49
CA TRP A 18 -0.55 6.51 9.28
C TRP A 18 -0.69 5.09 9.87
N GLN A 19 -0.40 4.04 9.07
CA GLN A 19 -0.41 2.65 9.55
C GLN A 19 0.59 2.43 10.68
N ALA A 20 1.81 2.96 10.56
CA ALA A 20 2.84 2.85 11.58
C ALA A 20 2.50 3.64 12.85
N GLU A 21 1.90 4.83 12.70
CA GLU A 21 1.39 5.64 13.82
C GLU A 21 0.24 4.92 14.55
N HIS A 22 -0.67 4.28 13.82
CA HIS A 22 -1.73 3.47 14.40
C HIS A 22 -1.16 2.32 15.25
N VAL A 23 -0.22 1.55 14.71
CA VAL A 23 0.49 0.49 15.43
C VAL A 23 1.23 1.04 16.65
N ALA A 24 1.93 2.17 16.51
CA ALA A 24 2.63 2.82 17.62
C ALA A 24 1.67 3.25 18.75
N ALA A 25 0.48 3.75 18.40
CA ALA A 25 -0.54 4.13 19.37
C ALA A 25 -1.08 2.91 20.14
N GLU A 26 -1.31 1.79 19.46
CA GLU A 26 -1.71 0.53 20.10
C GLU A 26 -0.63 0.01 21.06
N LEU A 27 0.63 0.00 20.61
CA LEU A 27 1.77 -0.44 21.43
C LEU A 27 1.91 0.42 22.70
N LYS A 28 1.85 1.75 22.58
CA LYS A 28 1.92 2.67 23.73
C LYS A 28 0.74 2.49 24.70
N ARG A 29 -0.44 2.13 24.19
CA ARG A 29 -1.62 1.88 25.03
C ARG A 29 -1.48 0.56 25.80
N ALA A 30 -1.01 -0.49 25.15
CA ALA A 30 -0.79 -1.80 25.76
C ALA A 30 0.41 -1.83 26.72
N HIS A 31 1.42 -0.99 26.46
CA HIS A 31 2.67 -0.93 27.22
C HIS A 31 2.98 0.51 27.66
N PRO A 32 2.39 0.97 28.78
CA PRO A 32 2.68 2.29 29.32
C PRO A 32 4.18 2.49 29.57
N GLY A 33 4.73 3.58 29.03
CA GLY A 33 6.15 3.90 29.14
C GLY A 33 7.02 3.36 28.02
N LEU A 34 6.52 2.54 27.10
CA LEU A 34 7.26 2.09 25.92
C LEU A 34 7.56 3.29 24.99
N GLU A 35 8.82 3.48 24.65
CA GLU A 35 9.23 4.42 23.60
C GLU A 35 9.05 3.77 22.23
N VAL A 36 8.47 4.52 21.29
CA VAL A 36 8.30 4.04 19.91
C VAL A 36 8.89 5.06 18.96
N GLU A 37 9.83 4.62 18.13
CA GLU A 37 10.42 5.40 17.05
C GLU A 37 9.89 4.90 15.70
N LEU A 38 9.55 5.83 14.81
CA LEU A 38 9.16 5.51 13.44
C LEU A 38 10.34 5.78 12.49
N LEU A 39 10.80 4.75 11.81
CA LEU A 39 11.86 4.80 10.82
C LEU A 39 11.23 4.82 9.42
N GLY A 40 10.98 6.02 8.91
CA GLY A 40 10.48 6.23 7.55
C GLY A 40 11.54 5.94 6.49
N MET A 41 11.30 4.93 5.65
CA MET A 41 12.20 4.48 4.59
C MET A 41 11.62 4.70 3.19
N SER A 42 12.49 4.91 2.22
CA SER A 42 12.11 4.98 0.79
C SER A 42 12.50 3.66 0.13
N THR A 43 11.56 3.02 -0.55
CA THR A 43 11.83 1.75 -1.25
C THR A 43 12.12 1.97 -2.73
N GLN A 44 12.72 1.00 -3.42
CA GLN A 44 12.87 1.05 -4.88
C GLN A 44 11.52 1.18 -5.60
N GLY A 45 10.47 0.55 -5.08
CA GLY A 45 9.11 0.71 -5.59
C GLY A 45 8.55 2.14 -5.51
N ASP A 46 9.07 2.98 -4.61
CA ASP A 46 8.74 4.42 -4.55
C ASP A 46 9.46 5.24 -5.63
N LYS A 47 10.63 4.76 -6.08
CA LYS A 47 11.49 5.45 -7.06
C LYS A 47 11.16 5.08 -8.50
N ILE A 48 10.64 3.87 -8.76
CA ILE A 48 10.35 3.38 -10.11
C ILE A 48 8.84 3.52 -10.40
N LEU A 49 8.43 4.71 -10.85
CA LEU A 49 7.04 4.98 -11.24
C LEU A 49 6.74 4.60 -12.70
N ASP A 50 7.75 4.62 -13.57
CA ASP A 50 7.56 4.61 -15.03
C ASP A 50 7.60 3.23 -15.72
N THR A 51 7.88 2.14 -14.97
CA THR A 51 7.99 0.79 -15.56
C THR A 51 6.81 -0.11 -15.12
N PRO A 52 6.11 -0.82 -16.05
CA PRO A 52 5.03 -1.74 -15.70
C PRO A 52 5.44 -2.81 -14.68
N LEU A 53 4.57 -3.12 -13.71
CA LEU A 53 4.85 -3.97 -12.53
C LEU A 53 5.11 -5.41 -13.00
N ALA A 54 4.37 -5.82 -14.03
CA ALA A 54 4.57 -7.07 -14.75
C ALA A 54 5.95 -7.18 -15.43
N LYS A 55 6.58 -6.06 -15.80
CA LYS A 55 7.93 -6.02 -16.39
C LYS A 55 9.05 -5.90 -15.36
N ILE A 56 8.79 -5.39 -14.15
CA ILE A 56 9.84 -5.19 -13.13
C ILE A 56 10.24 -6.51 -12.45
N GLY A 57 9.45 -7.58 -12.55
CA GLY A 57 9.91 -8.94 -12.21
C GLY A 57 10.65 -9.02 -10.86
N GLY A 58 10.07 -8.44 -9.80
CA GLY A 58 10.70 -8.40 -8.49
C GLY A 58 9.66 -8.55 -7.39
N LYS A 59 9.47 -9.77 -6.89
CA LYS A 59 8.76 -10.00 -5.63
C LYS A 59 9.48 -9.20 -4.54
N GLY A 60 8.79 -8.31 -3.81
CA GLY A 60 9.36 -7.57 -2.68
C GLY A 60 9.79 -6.11 -2.91
N LEU A 61 9.45 -5.46 -4.04
CA LEU A 61 9.82 -4.05 -4.36
C LEU A 61 9.46 -2.99 -3.29
N PHE A 62 8.52 -3.32 -2.39
CA PHE A 62 8.06 -2.44 -1.31
C PHE A 62 8.46 -2.91 0.09
N VAL A 63 9.14 -4.06 0.17
CA VAL A 63 9.35 -4.78 1.44
C VAL A 63 10.84 -4.99 1.71
N LYS A 64 11.66 -5.16 0.67
CA LYS A 64 13.09 -5.47 0.78
C LYS A 64 13.88 -4.52 1.66
N GLU A 65 13.67 -3.20 1.54
CA GLU A 65 14.42 -2.23 2.35
C GLU A 65 14.01 -2.27 3.83
N LEU A 66 12.75 -2.60 4.12
CA LEU A 66 12.24 -2.75 5.48
C LEU A 66 12.75 -4.06 6.11
N GLU A 67 12.74 -5.15 5.34
CA GLU A 67 13.33 -6.45 5.72
C GLU A 67 14.82 -6.31 6.03
N GLN A 68 15.58 -5.63 5.16
CA GLN A 68 17.00 -5.38 5.37
C GLN A 68 17.25 -4.55 6.64
N ALA A 69 16.40 -3.57 6.94
CA ALA A 69 16.52 -2.79 8.17
C ALA A 69 16.31 -3.63 9.43
N MET A 70 15.41 -4.61 9.39
CA MET A 70 15.21 -5.55 10.49
C MET A 70 16.39 -6.52 10.64
N LEU A 71 16.86 -7.11 9.53
CA LEU A 71 17.98 -8.05 9.54
C LEU A 71 19.30 -7.41 9.99
N GLU A 72 19.50 -6.12 9.69
CA GLU A 72 20.67 -5.33 10.15
C GLU A 72 20.52 -4.79 11.57
N GLY A 73 19.41 -5.05 12.26
CA GLY A 73 19.13 -4.53 13.60
C GLY A 73 18.94 -3.01 13.65
N ARG A 74 18.65 -2.37 12.51
CA ARG A 74 18.28 -0.94 12.45
C ARG A 74 16.85 -0.70 12.88
N ALA A 75 15.97 -1.68 12.68
CA ALA A 75 14.57 -1.67 13.11
C ALA A 75 14.24 -2.99 13.84
N ASP A 76 13.21 -2.96 14.68
CA ASP A 76 12.79 -4.10 15.48
C ASP A 76 11.55 -4.78 14.89
N ILE A 77 10.64 -4.00 14.30
CA ILE A 77 9.47 -4.48 13.56
C ILE A 77 9.27 -3.68 12.28
N ALA A 78 8.51 -4.23 11.33
CA ALA A 78 8.05 -3.52 10.13
C ALA A 78 6.52 -3.55 10.05
N VAL A 79 5.92 -2.45 9.57
CA VAL A 79 4.47 -2.33 9.38
C VAL A 79 4.15 -2.25 7.89
N HIS A 80 3.20 -3.08 7.48
CA HIS A 80 2.80 -3.22 6.07
C HIS A 80 1.28 -3.27 5.92
N SER A 81 0.81 -2.84 4.75
CA SER A 81 -0.47 -3.30 4.23
C SER A 81 -0.36 -4.79 3.89
N MET A 82 -1.22 -5.63 4.46
CA MET A 82 -1.09 -7.09 4.35
C MET A 82 -1.07 -7.61 2.90
N LYS A 83 -1.79 -6.95 1.99
CA LYS A 83 -1.82 -7.31 0.55
C LYS A 83 -0.47 -7.14 -0.16
N ASP A 84 0.46 -6.40 0.43
CA ASP A 84 1.79 -6.11 -0.13
C ASP A 84 2.88 -7.02 0.47
N VAL A 85 2.54 -7.86 1.45
CA VAL A 85 3.45 -8.84 2.07
C VAL A 85 3.62 -10.03 1.13
N PRO A 86 4.87 -10.47 0.82
CA PRO A 86 5.09 -11.62 -0.03
C PRO A 86 4.62 -12.92 0.62
N ALA A 87 4.29 -13.93 -0.20
CA ALA A 87 3.87 -15.25 0.29
C ALA A 87 5.00 -16.01 1.01
N GLU A 88 6.25 -15.78 0.60
CA GLU A 88 7.45 -16.31 1.22
C GLU A 88 8.20 -15.17 1.89
N LEU A 89 8.56 -15.33 3.16
CA LEU A 89 9.35 -14.37 3.92
C LEU A 89 10.82 -14.80 3.92
N PRO A 90 11.77 -13.84 3.93
CA PRO A 90 13.19 -14.15 4.09
C PRO A 90 13.45 -14.93 5.38
N GLU A 91 14.47 -15.79 5.36
CA GLU A 91 14.93 -16.48 6.56
C GLU A 91 15.28 -15.48 7.67
N GLY A 92 14.89 -15.80 8.91
CA GLY A 92 15.06 -14.91 10.07
C GLY A 92 13.93 -13.89 10.26
N LEU A 93 13.04 -13.72 9.27
CA LEU A 93 11.85 -12.87 9.39
C LEU A 93 10.58 -13.71 9.44
N HIS A 94 9.57 -13.18 10.11
CA HIS A 94 8.28 -13.85 10.25
C HIS A 94 7.16 -12.82 10.43
N LEU A 95 5.93 -13.20 10.09
CA LEU A 95 4.74 -12.40 10.32
C LEU A 95 4.02 -12.91 11.58
N SER A 96 4.27 -12.26 12.71
CA SER A 96 3.68 -12.65 14.01
C SER A 96 2.33 -12.01 14.31
N VAL A 97 2.04 -10.85 13.73
CA VAL A 97 0.91 -10.02 14.15
C VAL A 97 0.09 -9.61 12.94
N ILE A 98 -1.22 -9.84 13.01
CA ILE A 98 -2.21 -9.32 12.09
C ILE A 98 -3.17 -8.47 12.91
N MET A 99 -3.25 -7.18 12.58
CA MET A 99 -4.17 -6.26 13.24
C MET A 99 -5.62 -6.51 12.84
N GLN A 100 -6.55 -5.92 13.61
CA GLN A 100 -7.97 -5.95 13.25
C GLN A 100 -8.18 -5.41 11.83
N ARG A 101 -8.95 -6.15 11.05
CA ARG A 101 -9.15 -5.85 9.62
C ARG A 101 -10.17 -4.73 9.46
N GLU A 102 -9.76 -3.67 8.76
CA GLU A 102 -10.66 -2.63 8.25
C GLU A 102 -11.53 -3.15 7.09
N ASP A 103 -12.43 -2.30 6.57
CA ASP A 103 -13.29 -2.65 5.44
C ASP A 103 -12.47 -3.19 4.24
N PRO A 104 -12.70 -4.44 3.81
CA PRO A 104 -11.90 -5.08 2.77
C PRO A 104 -12.37 -4.77 1.34
N ARG A 105 -13.45 -4.00 1.16
CA ARG A 105 -14.08 -3.76 -0.14
C ARG A 105 -13.25 -2.82 -1.02
N ASP A 106 -13.42 -2.96 -2.33
CA ASP A 106 -12.99 -1.93 -3.28
C ASP A 106 -13.98 -0.76 -3.23
N ALA A 107 -13.51 0.45 -3.52
CA ALA A 107 -14.33 1.66 -3.63
C ALA A 107 -14.33 2.17 -5.07
N PHE A 108 -15.50 2.57 -5.56
CA PHE A 108 -15.65 3.36 -6.78
C PHE A 108 -15.42 4.84 -6.43
N VAL A 109 -14.58 5.52 -7.21
CA VAL A 109 -14.23 6.92 -6.97
C VAL A 109 -14.38 7.68 -8.29
N SER A 110 -15.26 8.67 -8.33
CA SER A 110 -15.44 9.53 -9.50
C SER A 110 -15.92 10.90 -9.06
N ASN A 111 -15.47 11.94 -9.77
CA ASN A 111 -15.92 13.31 -9.56
C ASN A 111 -17.24 13.60 -10.30
N GLN A 112 -17.55 12.85 -11.36
CA GLN A 112 -18.65 13.15 -12.29
C GLN A 112 -19.80 12.15 -12.20
N TYR A 113 -19.50 10.91 -11.82
CA TYR A 113 -20.45 9.79 -11.87
C TYR A 113 -20.70 9.27 -10.45
N SER A 114 -21.95 9.03 -10.09
CA SER A 114 -22.32 8.62 -8.73
C SER A 114 -22.15 7.12 -8.47
N SER A 115 -22.08 6.32 -9.54
CA SER A 115 -21.90 4.87 -9.44
C SER A 115 -21.19 4.29 -10.65
N PHE A 116 -20.69 3.06 -10.51
CA PHE A 116 -20.06 2.31 -11.58
C PHE A 116 -20.98 2.11 -12.79
N GLU A 117 -22.26 1.87 -12.55
CA GLU A 117 -23.29 1.67 -13.58
C GLU A 117 -23.53 2.92 -14.41
N SER A 118 -23.36 4.11 -13.81
CA SER A 118 -23.59 5.40 -14.47
C SER A 118 -22.48 5.84 -15.42
N LEU A 119 -21.38 5.07 -15.51
CA LEU A 119 -20.30 5.36 -16.46
C LEU A 119 -20.78 5.21 -17.91
N PRO A 120 -20.53 6.22 -18.78
CA PRO A 120 -20.87 6.13 -20.19
C PRO A 120 -20.02 5.08 -20.90
N GLU A 121 -20.49 4.65 -22.06
CA GLU A 121 -19.75 3.75 -22.93
C GLU A 121 -18.35 4.31 -23.24
N GLY A 122 -17.31 3.47 -23.15
CA GLY A 122 -15.93 3.89 -23.42
C GLY A 122 -15.29 4.74 -22.32
N ALA A 123 -15.92 4.89 -21.14
CA ALA A 123 -15.34 5.63 -20.02
C ALA A 123 -13.99 5.05 -19.58
N ARG A 124 -13.07 5.94 -19.18
CA ARG A 124 -11.70 5.60 -18.77
C ARG A 124 -11.66 5.26 -17.29
N VAL A 125 -11.32 4.02 -16.94
CA VAL A 125 -11.20 3.57 -15.54
C VAL A 125 -9.75 3.30 -15.17
N GLY A 126 -9.25 3.94 -14.11
CA GLY A 126 -7.85 3.88 -13.69
C GLY A 126 -7.54 2.74 -12.71
N THR A 127 -6.87 1.69 -13.17
CA THR A 127 -6.33 0.65 -12.27
C THR A 127 -5.16 -0.12 -12.88
N SER A 128 -4.10 -0.36 -12.09
CA SER A 128 -3.01 -1.29 -12.43
C SER A 128 -3.15 -2.67 -11.77
N SER A 129 -4.27 -2.95 -11.08
CA SER A 129 -4.51 -4.26 -10.47
C SER A 129 -5.16 -5.20 -11.48
N LEU A 130 -4.45 -6.26 -11.89
CA LEU A 130 -5.02 -7.29 -12.78
C LEU A 130 -6.31 -7.90 -12.22
N ARG A 131 -6.38 -8.10 -10.89
CA ARG A 131 -7.59 -8.55 -10.20
C ARG A 131 -8.79 -7.65 -10.48
N ARG A 132 -8.61 -6.32 -10.40
CA ARG A 132 -9.70 -5.38 -10.69
C ARG A 132 -9.98 -5.32 -12.20
N GLN A 133 -8.94 -5.35 -13.03
CA GLN A 133 -9.09 -5.27 -14.48
C GLN A 133 -9.96 -6.41 -15.04
N CYS A 134 -9.71 -7.66 -14.62
CA CYS A 134 -10.50 -8.78 -15.13
C CYS A 134 -11.97 -8.70 -14.71
N GLN A 135 -12.25 -8.35 -13.44
CA GLN A 135 -13.62 -8.20 -12.92
C GLN A 135 -14.37 -7.05 -13.62
N LEU A 136 -13.70 -5.93 -13.86
CA LEU A 136 -14.29 -4.80 -14.58
C LEU A 136 -14.57 -5.14 -16.05
N ALA A 137 -13.63 -5.81 -16.73
CA ALA A 137 -13.77 -6.19 -18.14
C ALA A 137 -14.86 -7.25 -18.37
N GLU A 138 -15.06 -8.15 -17.41
CA GLU A 138 -16.17 -9.11 -17.42
C GLU A 138 -17.52 -8.40 -17.26
N ALA A 139 -17.63 -7.48 -16.30
CA ALA A 139 -18.88 -6.79 -16.00
C ALA A 139 -19.27 -5.72 -17.04
N ARG A 140 -18.29 -4.97 -17.56
CA ARG A 140 -18.46 -3.84 -18.48
C ARG A 140 -17.34 -3.84 -19.53
N PRO A 141 -17.44 -4.69 -20.57
CA PRO A 141 -16.39 -4.85 -21.59
C PRO A 141 -16.18 -3.58 -22.46
N ASP A 142 -17.11 -2.64 -22.41
CA ASP A 142 -17.04 -1.35 -23.11
C ASP A 142 -16.07 -0.34 -22.45
N LEU A 143 -15.69 -0.54 -21.18
CA LEU A 143 -14.85 0.42 -20.45
C LEU A 143 -13.40 0.38 -20.92
N GLN A 144 -12.78 1.57 -21.00
CA GLN A 144 -11.36 1.72 -21.28
C GLN A 144 -10.55 1.64 -19.99
N ILE A 145 -10.09 0.45 -19.64
CA ILE A 145 -9.28 0.27 -18.43
C ILE A 145 -7.83 0.71 -18.68
N LYS A 146 -7.37 1.74 -17.96
CA LYS A 146 -6.04 2.35 -18.12
C LYS A 146 -5.16 2.17 -16.87
N PRO A 147 -3.84 2.00 -17.01
CA PRO A 147 -2.94 1.81 -15.87
C PRO A 147 -2.87 3.08 -15.01
N LEU A 148 -3.04 2.93 -13.69
CA LEU A 148 -2.97 4.02 -12.73
C LEU A 148 -2.00 3.69 -11.58
N ARG A 149 -1.03 4.59 -11.37
CA ARG A 149 0.07 4.46 -10.41
C ARG A 149 0.20 5.64 -9.47
N GLY A 150 1.04 5.45 -8.46
CA GLY A 150 1.27 6.41 -7.38
C GLY A 150 0.55 6.01 -6.10
N ASN A 151 0.87 6.73 -5.02
CA ASN A 151 0.15 6.66 -3.76
C ASN A 151 -1.29 7.20 -3.93
N VAL A 152 -2.11 7.09 -2.89
CA VAL A 152 -3.52 7.50 -2.93
C VAL A 152 -3.69 8.94 -3.43
N ASN A 153 -2.91 9.88 -2.89
CA ASN A 153 -3.02 11.30 -3.24
C ASN A 153 -2.66 11.56 -4.71
N THR A 154 -1.63 10.90 -5.24
CA THR A 154 -1.27 11.00 -6.67
C THR A 154 -2.40 10.48 -7.55
N ARG A 155 -3.08 9.40 -7.14
CA ARG A 155 -4.19 8.84 -7.91
C ARG A 155 -5.42 9.75 -7.92
N LEU A 156 -5.78 10.30 -6.76
CA LEU A 156 -6.87 11.26 -6.65
C LEU A 156 -6.60 12.51 -7.49
N ARG A 157 -5.38 13.06 -7.42
CA ARG A 157 -5.00 14.21 -8.25
C ARG A 157 -5.14 13.91 -9.75
N LYS A 158 -4.70 12.74 -10.21
CA LYS A 158 -4.86 12.33 -11.63
C LYS A 158 -6.32 12.23 -12.06
N LEU A 159 -7.20 11.79 -11.14
CA LEU A 159 -8.65 11.79 -11.37
C LEU A 159 -9.19 13.23 -11.45
N ASP A 160 -8.76 14.11 -10.56
CA ASP A 160 -9.15 15.54 -10.53
C ASP A 160 -8.67 16.28 -11.79
N GLU A 161 -7.49 15.92 -12.31
CA GLU A 161 -6.91 16.43 -13.56
C GLU A 161 -7.62 15.88 -14.82
N GLY A 162 -8.60 14.97 -14.68
CA GLY A 162 -9.40 14.45 -15.78
C GLY A 162 -8.72 13.36 -16.63
N GLU A 163 -7.59 12.80 -16.17
CA GLU A 163 -6.93 11.67 -16.86
C GLU A 163 -7.88 10.45 -16.94
N TYR A 164 -8.72 10.27 -15.92
CA TYR A 164 -9.68 9.16 -15.76
C TYR A 164 -11.09 9.70 -15.51
N ASN A 165 -12.09 8.88 -15.83
CA ASN A 165 -13.47 9.11 -15.43
C ASN A 165 -13.78 8.51 -14.05
N ALA A 166 -13.07 7.43 -13.69
CA ALA A 166 -13.12 6.77 -12.37
C ALA A 166 -11.82 5.99 -12.08
#